data_AF-A0A4U8UH85-F1
#
_entry.id   AF-A0A4U8UH85-F1
#
_cell.length_a   1.000
_cell.length_b   1.000
_cell.length_c   1.000
_cell.angle_alpha   90.00
_cell.angle_beta   90.00
_cell.angle_gamma   90.00
#
_symmetry.space_group_name_H-M   'P 1'
#
loop_
_entity.id
_entity.type
_entity.pdbx_description
1 polymer ?
#
loop_
_entity_poly.entity_id
_entity_poly.type
_entity_poly.pdbx_seq_one_letter_code
_entity_poly.pdbx_strand_id
1 'polypeptide(L)'
;MAKAVQISINPQRLEYLLKLFNLSKQDLQKIIQKEIDFSKPLNKTSLKAIDTIFQVGLDFYTDPSPLNTSKSSILFRKDNLKENLKIGDKQFIAQYEKEINYISGLAKLGDFSFTARKLKSFALQDSPLEVAKQMQFLLPTKKLSDKQFLESFIDNLAEQNILVLENIESHNKKYKSSLCGFFIKPNAIALKQQGRKREIFTLAHELGHYLLNNENIDENIFMQNPNSEEVWCNQFAFALLLGESLDELDHIPSNAINLENKTIQNLSNKKHISRLALFYHFANTNKIQWTKYKQLKEDLQNAYNQKTRK
;
A
#
# COMPACT_ATOMS: atom_id res chain seq x y z
N MET A 1 -44.72 -1.09 -19.63
CA MET A 1 -43.24 -1.02 -19.67
C MET A 1 -42.81 0.21 -18.88
N ALA A 2 -42.02 0.04 -17.81
CA ALA A 2 -41.52 1.20 -17.05
C ALA A 2 -40.49 1.96 -17.89
N LYS A 3 -40.69 3.27 -18.08
CA LYS A 3 -39.73 4.15 -18.76
C LYS A 3 -38.41 4.11 -17.98
N ALA A 4 -37.31 3.79 -18.64
CA ALA A 4 -35.99 3.79 -17.99
C ALA A 4 -35.69 5.20 -17.47
N VAL A 5 -35.48 5.33 -16.16
CA VAL A 5 -35.13 6.62 -15.53
C VAL A 5 -33.81 7.11 -16.12
N GLN A 6 -33.87 8.28 -16.77
CA GLN A 6 -32.70 8.99 -17.26
C GLN A 6 -32.12 9.83 -16.14
N ILE A 7 -30.81 9.75 -15.98
CA ILE A 7 -30.03 10.44 -14.94
C ILE A 7 -29.10 11.41 -15.67
N SER A 8 -29.25 12.70 -15.35
CA SER A 8 -28.28 13.69 -15.78
C SER A 8 -27.03 13.56 -14.92
N ILE A 9 -25.86 13.46 -15.55
CA ILE A 9 -24.57 13.41 -14.84
C ILE A 9 -23.86 14.76 -15.00
N ASN A 10 -23.00 15.09 -14.05
CA ASN A 10 -22.01 16.14 -14.19
C ASN A 10 -20.85 15.62 -15.07
N PRO A 11 -20.67 16.13 -16.31
CA PRO A 11 -19.65 15.60 -17.22
C PRO A 11 -18.24 15.75 -16.66
N GLN A 12 -17.97 16.82 -15.89
CA GLN A 12 -16.65 17.07 -15.30
C GLN A 12 -16.23 15.95 -14.34
N ARG A 13 -17.19 15.32 -13.65
CA ARG A 13 -16.95 14.19 -12.74
C ARG A 13 -16.49 12.95 -13.49
N LEU A 14 -17.08 12.67 -14.63
CA LEU A 14 -16.65 11.56 -15.46
C LEU A 14 -15.27 11.83 -16.08
N GLU A 15 -15.04 13.03 -16.62
CA GLU A 15 -13.73 13.40 -17.19
C GLU A 15 -12.62 13.32 -16.14
N TYR A 16 -12.91 13.71 -14.89
CA TYR A 16 -12.00 13.55 -13.77
C TYR A 16 -11.62 12.08 -13.54
N LEU A 17 -12.61 11.17 -13.50
CA LEU A 17 -12.36 9.75 -13.27
C LEU A 17 -11.60 9.10 -14.43
N LEU A 18 -11.93 9.47 -15.67
CA LEU A 18 -11.21 9.03 -16.87
C LEU A 18 -9.74 9.45 -16.78
N LYS A 19 -9.47 10.72 -16.42
CA LYS A 19 -8.11 11.22 -16.21
C LYS A 19 -7.39 10.53 -15.05
N LEU A 20 -8.08 10.32 -13.92
CA LEU A 20 -7.54 9.65 -12.74
C LEU A 20 -7.12 8.21 -13.06
N PHE A 21 -7.94 7.51 -13.85
CA PHE A 21 -7.71 6.12 -14.23
C PHE A 21 -6.86 5.94 -15.49
N ASN A 22 -6.47 7.04 -16.15
CA ASN A 22 -5.79 7.03 -17.44
C ASN A 22 -6.56 6.21 -18.50
N LEU A 23 -7.86 6.46 -18.62
CA LEU A 23 -8.74 5.79 -19.58
C LEU A 23 -9.35 6.81 -20.54
N SER A 24 -9.42 6.47 -21.83
CA SER A 24 -10.31 7.19 -22.74
C SER A 24 -11.76 6.68 -22.59
N LYS A 25 -12.72 7.44 -23.12
CA LYS A 25 -14.13 7.00 -23.21
C LYS A 25 -14.27 5.69 -23.98
N GLN A 26 -13.46 5.51 -25.04
CA GLN A 26 -13.44 4.29 -25.83
C GLN A 26 -12.91 3.10 -25.03
N ASP A 27 -11.85 3.30 -24.24
CA ASP A 27 -11.32 2.25 -23.37
C ASP A 27 -12.36 1.84 -22.32
N LEU A 28 -13.01 2.83 -21.69
CA LEU A 28 -14.08 2.57 -20.74
C LEU A 28 -15.21 1.72 -21.38
N GLN A 29 -15.69 2.11 -22.57
CA GLN A 29 -16.73 1.36 -23.30
C GLN A 29 -16.31 -0.07 -23.64
N LYS A 30 -15.06 -0.30 -24.04
CA LYS A 30 -14.50 -1.64 -24.27
C LYS A 30 -14.48 -2.47 -22.99
N ILE A 31 -14.05 -1.88 -21.87
CA ILE A 31 -13.93 -2.56 -20.57
C ILE A 31 -15.30 -2.97 -20.02
N ILE A 32 -16.32 -2.12 -20.17
CA ILE A 32 -17.69 -2.42 -19.73
C ILE A 32 -18.50 -3.18 -20.79
N GLN A 33 -17.94 -3.41 -21.99
CA GLN A 33 -18.56 -4.07 -23.13
C GLN A 33 -19.92 -3.45 -23.50
N LYS A 34 -19.99 -2.13 -23.51
CA LYS A 34 -21.23 -1.39 -23.75
C LYS A 34 -20.97 -0.07 -24.45
N GLU A 35 -21.75 0.20 -25.51
CA GLU A 35 -21.74 1.50 -26.15
C GLU A 35 -22.54 2.52 -25.36
N ILE A 36 -21.95 3.70 -25.17
CA ILE A 36 -22.54 4.80 -24.41
C ILE A 36 -22.36 6.09 -25.20
N ASP A 37 -23.47 6.75 -25.49
CA ASP A 37 -23.49 8.10 -26.01
C ASP A 37 -23.38 9.10 -24.86
N PHE A 38 -22.17 9.58 -24.59
CA PHE A 38 -21.89 10.54 -23.51
C PHE A 38 -22.45 11.94 -23.77
N SER A 39 -23.03 12.22 -24.95
CA SER A 39 -23.71 13.49 -25.22
C SER A 39 -25.14 13.53 -24.65
N LYS A 40 -25.68 12.38 -24.22
CA LYS A 40 -27.05 12.24 -23.72
C LYS A 40 -27.07 11.86 -22.23
N PRO A 41 -28.19 12.13 -21.53
CA PRO A 41 -28.41 11.62 -20.18
C PRO A 41 -28.25 10.10 -20.12
N LEU A 42 -27.54 9.62 -19.09
CA LEU A 42 -27.28 8.20 -18.92
C LEU A 42 -28.43 7.52 -18.18
N ASN A 43 -28.74 6.27 -18.52
CA ASN A 43 -29.65 5.47 -17.70
C ASN A 43 -28.90 4.84 -16.51
N LYS A 44 -29.66 4.44 -15.48
CA LYS A 44 -29.13 3.79 -14.27
C LYS A 44 -28.24 2.57 -14.57
N THR A 45 -28.56 1.79 -15.60
CA THR A 45 -27.78 0.60 -15.97
C THR A 45 -26.41 0.96 -16.53
N SER A 46 -26.33 1.98 -17.40
CA SER A 46 -25.07 2.50 -17.92
C SER A 46 -24.22 3.11 -16.81
N LEU A 47 -24.82 3.88 -15.90
CA LEU A 47 -24.09 4.50 -14.80
C LEU A 47 -23.55 3.43 -13.83
N LYS A 48 -24.34 2.41 -13.51
CA LYS A 48 -23.87 1.24 -12.73
C LYS A 48 -22.71 0.52 -13.40
N ALA A 49 -22.77 0.32 -14.72
CA ALA A 49 -21.68 -0.32 -15.46
C ALA A 49 -20.38 0.49 -15.37
N ILE A 50 -20.47 1.82 -15.52
CA ILE A 50 -19.35 2.74 -15.34
C ILE A 50 -18.80 2.66 -13.90
N ASP A 51 -19.67 2.69 -12.89
CA ASP A 51 -19.28 2.67 -11.48
C ASP A 51 -18.67 1.32 -11.03
N THR A 52 -18.88 0.23 -11.78
CA THR A 52 -18.12 -1.02 -11.52
C THR A 52 -16.61 -0.86 -11.70
N ILE A 53 -16.18 0.15 -12.49
CA ILE A 53 -14.78 0.46 -12.77
C ILE A 53 -14.24 1.47 -11.76
N PHE A 54 -14.99 2.53 -11.48
CA PHE A 54 -14.49 3.63 -10.65
C PHE A 54 -14.80 3.47 -9.15
N GLN A 55 -15.87 2.76 -8.80
CA GLN A 55 -16.27 2.45 -7.42
C GLN A 55 -16.42 3.67 -6.51
N VAL A 56 -16.93 4.77 -7.06
CA VAL A 56 -17.07 6.04 -6.33
C VAL A 56 -18.47 6.23 -5.76
N GLY A 57 -19.45 5.51 -6.29
CA GLY A 57 -20.87 5.66 -5.97
C GLY A 57 -21.61 6.51 -7.00
N LEU A 58 -22.89 6.20 -7.22
CA LEU A 58 -23.71 6.88 -8.25
C LEU A 58 -23.92 8.37 -7.96
N ASP A 59 -23.95 8.75 -6.69
CA ASP A 59 -24.08 10.12 -6.19
C ASP A 59 -22.94 11.03 -6.65
N PHE A 60 -21.72 10.50 -6.72
CA PHE A 60 -20.55 11.25 -7.19
C PHE A 60 -20.75 11.79 -8.61
N TYR A 61 -21.39 11.03 -9.50
CA TYR A 61 -21.62 11.43 -10.88
C TYR A 61 -22.68 12.53 -11.01
N THR A 62 -23.57 12.66 -10.03
CA THR A 62 -24.69 13.62 -10.05
C THR A 62 -24.39 14.88 -9.25
N ASP A 63 -23.31 14.91 -8.47
CA ASP A 63 -22.93 16.07 -7.66
C ASP A 63 -22.59 17.28 -8.54
N PRO A 64 -23.35 18.39 -8.43
CA PRO A 64 -23.12 19.60 -9.22
C PRO A 64 -21.91 20.41 -8.72
N SER A 65 -21.38 20.10 -7.53
CA SER A 65 -20.27 20.85 -6.94
C SER A 65 -19.02 20.77 -7.81
N PRO A 66 -18.27 21.87 -7.96
CA PRO A 66 -17.07 21.90 -8.78
C PRO A 66 -15.99 20.96 -8.24
N LEU A 67 -15.23 20.33 -9.14
CA LEU A 67 -14.09 19.49 -8.77
C LEU A 67 -12.82 20.32 -8.66
N ASN A 68 -12.06 20.13 -7.59
CA ASN A 68 -10.72 20.68 -7.45
C ASN A 68 -9.69 19.61 -7.87
N THR A 69 -9.22 19.68 -9.11
CA THR A 69 -8.57 18.55 -9.81
C THR A 69 -7.05 18.46 -9.68
N SER A 70 -6.36 19.54 -9.30
CA SER A 70 -4.88 19.60 -9.41
C SER A 70 -4.12 19.15 -8.16
N LYS A 71 -4.81 18.85 -7.05
CA LYS A 71 -4.15 18.45 -5.78
C LYS A 71 -4.85 17.33 -5.00
N SER A 72 -5.99 16.83 -5.48
CA SER A 72 -6.88 15.95 -4.70
C SER A 72 -6.33 14.55 -4.49
N SER A 73 -5.63 13.99 -5.49
CA SER A 73 -5.15 12.60 -5.47
C SER A 73 -3.64 12.50 -5.66
N ILE A 74 -3.01 11.57 -4.95
CA ILE A 74 -1.61 11.16 -5.15
C ILE A 74 -1.34 10.79 -6.62
N LEU A 75 -2.35 10.19 -7.28
CA LEU A 75 -2.27 9.87 -8.69
C LEU A 75 -2.01 11.12 -9.51
N PHE A 76 -2.67 12.26 -9.23
CA PHE A 76 -2.40 13.51 -9.95
C PHE A 76 -1.11 14.21 -9.53
N ARG A 77 -0.62 14.00 -8.29
CA ARG A 77 0.62 14.64 -7.81
C ARG A 77 1.89 14.01 -8.40
N LYS A 78 1.81 12.75 -8.83
CA LYS A 78 2.94 11.96 -9.32
C LYS A 78 2.61 11.38 -10.70
N ASP A 79 2.74 12.21 -11.73
CA ASP A 79 2.30 11.88 -13.10
C ASP A 79 2.92 10.58 -13.65
N ASN A 80 4.18 10.28 -13.31
CA ASN A 80 4.87 9.06 -13.75
C ASN A 80 4.29 7.75 -13.17
N LEU A 81 3.45 7.82 -12.13
CA LEU A 81 2.86 6.62 -11.50
C LEU A 81 1.64 6.10 -12.27
N LYS A 82 0.90 6.97 -12.99
CA LYS A 82 -0.40 6.60 -13.58
C LYS A 82 -0.32 5.56 -14.70
N GLU A 83 0.80 5.53 -15.41
CA GLU A 83 0.95 4.71 -16.63
C GLU A 83 1.14 3.23 -16.31
N ASN A 84 1.78 2.91 -15.18
CA ASN A 84 2.10 1.54 -14.80
C ASN A 84 1.03 0.87 -13.92
N LEU A 85 0.19 1.66 -13.23
CA LEU A 85 -0.79 1.14 -12.29
C LEU A 85 -2.03 0.51 -12.97
N LYS A 86 -2.47 -0.63 -12.45
CA LYS A 86 -3.67 -1.33 -12.93
C LYS A 86 -4.93 -0.68 -12.35
N ILE A 87 -6.08 -0.98 -12.94
CA ILE A 87 -7.39 -0.49 -12.45
C ILE A 87 -7.57 -0.80 -10.96
N GLY A 88 -7.19 -1.99 -10.50
CA GLY A 88 -7.30 -2.39 -9.10
C GLY A 88 -6.49 -1.52 -8.15
N ASP A 89 -5.30 -1.08 -8.57
CA ASP A 89 -4.42 -0.20 -7.79
C ASP A 89 -5.02 1.21 -7.68
N LYS A 90 -5.52 1.74 -8.80
CA LYS A 90 -6.18 3.04 -8.82
C LYS A 90 -7.48 3.05 -7.99
N GLN A 91 -8.24 1.95 -8.02
CA GLN A 91 -9.39 1.75 -7.12
C GLN A 91 -8.96 1.75 -5.66
N PHE A 92 -7.89 1.03 -5.32
CA PHE A 92 -7.40 0.94 -3.95
C PHE A 92 -6.97 2.31 -3.42
N ILE A 93 -6.19 3.06 -4.19
CA ILE A 93 -5.78 4.43 -3.85
C ILE A 93 -6.99 5.36 -3.69
N ALA A 94 -7.89 5.39 -4.69
CA ALA A 94 -9.03 6.29 -4.68
C ALA A 94 -9.97 6.03 -3.49
N GLN A 95 -10.20 4.77 -3.15
CA GLN A 95 -11.00 4.38 -1.99
C GLN A 95 -10.37 4.88 -0.68
N TYR A 96 -9.06 4.74 -0.54
CA TYR A 96 -8.34 5.18 0.65
C TYR A 96 -8.32 6.69 0.82
N GLU A 97 -8.10 7.42 -0.27
CA GLU A 97 -8.19 8.88 -0.23
C GLU A 97 -9.60 9.33 0.13
N LYS A 98 -10.64 8.63 -0.32
CA LYS A 98 -12.03 8.89 0.09
C LYS A 98 -12.22 8.67 1.59
N GLU A 99 -11.69 7.58 2.15
CA GLU A 99 -11.77 7.29 3.59
C GLU A 99 -11.01 8.31 4.43
N ILE A 100 -9.79 8.67 4.04
CA ILE A 100 -9.00 9.72 4.71
C ILE A 100 -9.73 11.05 4.67
N ASN A 101 -10.32 11.42 3.52
CA ASN A 101 -11.10 12.65 3.39
C ASN A 101 -12.35 12.62 4.27
N TYR A 102 -13.03 11.48 4.39
CA TYR A 102 -14.18 11.31 5.27
C TYR A 102 -13.79 11.50 6.74
N ILE A 103 -12.74 10.81 7.20
CA ILE A 103 -12.21 10.94 8.56
C ILE A 103 -11.77 12.38 8.84
N SER A 104 -11.08 13.01 7.87
CA SER A 104 -10.68 14.42 7.97
C SER A 104 -11.87 15.37 8.05
N GLY A 105 -12.97 15.06 7.34
CA GLY A 105 -14.23 15.80 7.43
C GLY A 105 -14.85 15.70 8.82
N LEU A 106 -14.94 14.49 9.38
CA LEU A 106 -15.44 14.26 10.73
C LEU A 106 -14.59 14.97 11.79
N ALA A 107 -13.26 14.88 11.66
CA ALA A 107 -12.34 15.52 12.59
C ALA A 107 -12.50 17.04 12.60
N LYS A 108 -12.68 17.66 11.42
CA LYS A 108 -12.98 19.10 11.32
C LYS A 108 -14.30 19.49 11.98
N LEU A 109 -15.33 18.64 11.90
CA LEU A 109 -16.61 18.91 12.57
C LEU A 109 -16.52 18.80 14.09
N GLY A 110 -15.62 17.95 14.59
CA GLY A 110 -15.39 17.77 16.02
C GLY A 110 -14.25 18.62 16.61
N ASP A 111 -13.77 19.63 15.89
CA ASP A 111 -12.59 20.45 16.26
C ASP A 111 -11.36 19.63 16.67
N PHE A 112 -11.19 18.44 16.06
CA PHE A 112 -10.08 17.54 16.30
C PHE A 112 -9.04 17.66 15.18
N SER A 113 -7.81 18.00 15.53
CA SER A 113 -6.70 18.09 14.56
C SER A 113 -5.73 16.93 14.74
N PHE A 114 -5.73 16.01 13.77
CA PHE A 114 -4.82 14.86 13.74
C PHE A 114 -3.82 14.90 12.59
N THR A 115 -3.91 15.86 11.67
CA THR A 115 -3.06 15.93 10.47
C THR A 115 -1.67 16.52 10.75
N ALA A 116 -1.47 17.12 11.91
CA ALA A 116 -0.18 17.64 12.35
C ALA A 116 0.78 16.48 12.68
N ARG A 117 1.88 16.41 11.92
CA ARG A 117 2.95 15.43 12.17
C ARG A 117 3.65 15.72 13.50
N LYS A 118 3.74 14.71 14.38
CA LYS A 118 4.54 14.79 15.61
C LYS A 118 6.01 14.43 15.38
N LEU A 119 6.28 13.52 14.45
CA LEU A 119 7.65 13.12 14.12
C LEU A 119 8.24 14.02 13.03
N LYS A 120 9.53 14.38 13.22
CA LYS A 120 10.30 15.15 12.23
C LYS A 120 10.46 14.36 10.93
N SER A 121 10.67 15.08 9.83
CA SER A 121 11.11 14.49 8.58
C SER A 121 12.63 14.32 8.55
N PHE A 122 13.07 13.36 7.77
CA PHE A 122 14.46 13.04 7.46
C PHE A 122 14.71 13.20 5.97
N ALA A 123 15.97 13.22 5.57
CA ALA A 123 16.39 13.29 4.19
C ALA A 123 17.11 11.99 3.77
N LEU A 124 17.23 11.76 2.45
CA LEU A 124 17.83 10.52 1.93
C LEU A 124 19.31 10.33 2.34
N GLN A 125 20.00 11.42 2.69
CA GLN A 125 21.38 11.36 3.22
C GLN A 125 21.47 10.94 4.69
N ASP A 126 20.36 10.99 5.44
CA ASP A 126 20.36 10.54 6.83
C ASP A 126 20.50 9.01 6.88
N SER A 127 21.25 8.49 7.86
CA SER A 127 21.47 7.04 8.00
C SER A 127 20.17 6.33 8.36
N PRO A 128 19.63 5.41 7.52
CA PRO A 128 18.40 4.70 7.83
C PRO A 128 18.53 3.85 9.11
N LEU A 129 19.73 3.38 9.44
CA LEU A 129 20.01 2.63 10.68
C LEU A 129 19.90 3.53 11.91
N GLU A 130 20.46 4.74 11.87
CA GLU A 130 20.38 5.68 13.00
C GLU A 130 18.95 6.24 13.17
N VAL A 131 18.23 6.43 12.07
CA VAL A 131 16.81 6.79 12.13
C VAL A 131 15.99 5.64 12.72
N ALA A 132 16.24 4.39 12.31
CA ALA A 132 15.58 3.22 12.88
C ALA A 132 15.81 3.10 14.39
N LYS A 133 17.04 3.34 14.88
CA LYS A 133 17.35 3.39 16.31
C LYS A 133 16.53 4.44 17.05
N GLN A 134 16.39 5.64 16.48
CA GLN A 134 15.56 6.71 17.05
C GLN A 134 14.07 6.32 17.09
N MET A 135 13.61 5.47 16.18
CA MET A 135 12.21 5.06 16.05
C MET A 135 11.85 3.76 16.77
N GLN A 136 12.79 3.13 17.49
CA GLN A 136 12.54 1.87 18.21
C GLN A 136 11.40 1.95 19.23
N PHE A 137 11.12 3.13 19.79
CA PHE A 137 10.00 3.35 20.72
C PHE A 137 8.63 3.06 20.11
N LEU A 138 8.52 3.01 18.78
CA LEU A 138 7.29 2.68 18.07
C LEU A 138 6.99 1.18 18.09
N LEU A 139 8.00 0.33 18.34
CA LEU A 139 7.80 -1.11 18.32
C LEU A 139 7.34 -1.64 19.69
N PRO A 140 6.44 -2.64 19.70
CA PRO A 140 6.07 -3.33 20.93
C PRO A 140 7.27 -4.07 21.55
N THR A 141 7.43 -3.97 22.87
CA THR A 141 8.54 -4.60 23.61
C THR A 141 8.17 -5.96 24.24
N LYS A 142 6.87 -6.27 24.32
CA LYS A 142 6.37 -7.52 24.90
C LYS A 142 6.48 -8.67 23.89
N LYS A 143 6.58 -9.91 24.39
CA LYS A 143 6.46 -11.10 23.54
C LYS A 143 4.99 -11.24 23.08
N LEU A 144 4.76 -11.03 21.79
CA LEU A 144 3.44 -11.01 21.18
C LEU A 144 3.31 -12.06 20.08
N SER A 145 2.07 -12.35 19.66
CA SER A 145 1.82 -12.99 18.36
C SER A 145 1.99 -11.95 17.24
N ASP A 146 2.16 -12.41 15.98
CA ASP A 146 2.27 -11.49 14.82
C ASP A 146 1.06 -10.53 14.74
N LYS A 147 -0.15 -11.00 15.05
CA LYS A 147 -1.35 -10.16 15.07
C LYS A 147 -1.27 -9.07 16.13
N GLN A 148 -0.98 -9.44 17.37
CA GLN A 148 -0.88 -8.49 18.48
C GLN A 148 0.27 -7.51 18.29
N PHE A 149 1.39 -7.95 17.70
CA PHE A 149 2.50 -7.06 17.36
C PHE A 149 2.08 -6.00 16.35
N LEU A 150 1.39 -6.39 15.28
CA LEU A 150 0.88 -5.44 14.28
C LEU A 150 -0.11 -4.45 14.91
N GLU A 151 -1.09 -4.92 15.69
CA GLU A 151 -2.07 -4.08 16.39
C GLU A 151 -1.37 -3.06 17.31
N SER A 152 -0.43 -3.52 18.15
CA SER A 152 0.31 -2.62 19.04
C SER A 152 1.23 -1.65 18.29
N PHE A 153 1.80 -2.05 17.15
CA PHE A 153 2.60 -1.13 16.32
C PHE A 153 1.70 -0.04 15.71
N ILE A 154 0.50 -0.40 15.23
CA ILE A 154 -0.49 0.55 14.74
C ILE A 154 -0.93 1.52 15.86
N ASP A 155 -1.20 1.01 17.06
CA ASP A 155 -1.58 1.84 18.21
C ASP A 155 -0.48 2.86 18.56
N ASN A 156 0.79 2.43 18.59
CA ASN A 156 1.93 3.32 18.84
C ASN A 156 2.09 4.40 17.75
N LEU A 157 1.77 4.08 16.49
CA LEU A 157 1.75 5.05 15.40
C LEU A 157 0.60 6.06 15.54
N ALA A 158 -0.57 5.61 15.98
CA ALA A 158 -1.71 6.48 16.25
C ALA A 158 -1.40 7.54 17.30
N GLU A 159 -0.68 7.18 18.38
CA GLU A 159 -0.18 8.12 19.39
C GLU A 159 0.75 9.20 18.80
N GLN A 160 1.41 8.91 17.67
CA GLN A 160 2.24 9.86 16.93
C GLN A 160 1.46 10.65 15.85
N ASN A 161 0.13 10.60 15.87
CA ASN A 161 -0.76 11.15 14.85
C ASN A 161 -0.50 10.53 13.46
N ILE A 162 -0.20 9.23 13.38
CA ILE A 162 -0.06 8.53 12.10
C ILE A 162 -1.24 7.57 11.96
N LEU A 163 -2.11 7.84 10.98
CA LEU A 163 -3.30 7.05 10.71
C LEU A 163 -2.93 5.83 9.86
N VAL A 164 -3.21 4.63 10.35
CA VAL A 164 -3.06 3.39 9.56
C VAL A 164 -4.44 2.84 9.22
N LEU A 165 -4.68 2.57 7.94
CA LEU A 165 -5.94 2.03 7.44
C LEU A 165 -5.68 0.67 6.79
N GLU A 166 -6.31 -0.40 7.29
CA GLU A 166 -6.19 -1.76 6.75
C GLU A 166 -7.34 -2.12 5.78
N ASN A 167 -7.02 -2.62 4.58
CA ASN A 167 -8.00 -2.93 3.54
C ASN A 167 -8.27 -4.41 3.47
N ILE A 168 -9.53 -4.80 3.60
CA ILE A 168 -9.98 -6.17 3.36
C ILE A 168 -10.47 -6.27 1.92
N GLU A 169 -9.60 -6.71 1.01
CA GLU A 169 -9.99 -6.91 -0.39
C GLU A 169 -10.85 -8.19 -0.53
N SER A 170 -12.06 -8.06 -1.09
CA SER A 170 -12.94 -9.22 -1.28
C SER A 170 -12.40 -10.21 -2.31
N HIS A 171 -12.58 -11.50 -2.06
CA HIS A 171 -12.07 -12.58 -2.92
C HIS A 171 -12.61 -12.50 -4.37
N ASN A 172 -13.84 -12.00 -4.53
CA ASN A 172 -14.57 -11.90 -5.80
C ASN A 172 -14.37 -10.57 -6.52
N LYS A 173 -13.48 -9.69 -6.02
CA LYS A 173 -13.21 -8.40 -6.68
C LYS A 173 -12.62 -8.64 -8.07
N LYS A 174 -13.25 -8.04 -9.09
CA LYS A 174 -12.86 -8.18 -10.51
C LYS A 174 -11.46 -7.62 -10.78
N TYR A 175 -11.16 -6.45 -10.23
CA TYR A 175 -9.85 -5.79 -10.38
C TYR A 175 -9.13 -5.80 -9.04
N LYS A 176 -8.22 -6.75 -8.86
CA LYS A 176 -7.39 -6.85 -7.64
C LYS A 176 -6.19 -5.93 -7.75
N SER A 177 -5.85 -5.27 -6.65
CA SER A 177 -4.63 -4.46 -6.57
C SER A 177 -3.39 -5.34 -6.34
N SER A 178 -2.25 -5.01 -6.96
CA SER A 178 -0.93 -5.59 -6.62
C SER A 178 -0.25 -4.86 -5.46
N LEU A 179 -0.65 -3.63 -5.14
CA LEU A 179 -0.05 -2.83 -4.06
C LEU A 179 -0.15 -3.54 -2.70
N CYS A 180 0.92 -3.45 -1.92
CA CYS A 180 0.95 -3.97 -0.54
C CYS A 180 0.55 -2.90 0.48
N GLY A 181 0.95 -1.66 0.23
CA GLY A 181 0.66 -0.49 1.03
C GLY A 181 1.18 0.76 0.31
N PHE A 182 0.90 1.93 0.88
CA PHE A 182 1.44 3.21 0.42
C PHE A 182 1.22 4.29 1.49
N PHE A 183 2.14 5.23 1.59
CA PHE A 183 2.00 6.45 2.39
C PHE A 183 1.31 7.58 1.60
N ILE A 184 0.33 8.24 2.23
CA ILE A 184 -0.30 9.47 1.75
C ILE A 184 -0.05 10.61 2.75
N LYS A 185 0.36 11.76 2.24
CA LYS A 185 0.55 12.96 3.05
C LYS A 185 -0.76 13.46 3.65
N PRO A 186 -0.69 14.06 4.86
CA PRO A 186 0.53 14.31 5.63
C PRO A 186 0.96 13.14 6.53
N ASN A 187 0.06 12.19 6.84
CA ASN A 187 0.22 11.28 7.97
C ASN A 187 -0.59 9.97 7.88
N ALA A 188 -1.01 9.54 6.69
CA ALA A 188 -1.82 8.32 6.54
C ALA A 188 -1.04 7.21 5.82
N ILE A 189 -1.11 5.99 6.32
CA ILE A 189 -0.53 4.80 5.70
C ILE A 189 -1.66 3.83 5.36
N ALA A 190 -1.71 3.43 4.10
CA ALA A 190 -2.62 2.40 3.62
C ALA A 190 -1.93 1.04 3.64
N LEU A 191 -2.60 0.01 4.17
CA LEU A 191 -2.13 -1.37 4.14
C LEU A 191 -3.18 -2.27 3.47
N LYS A 192 -2.73 -3.15 2.58
CA LYS A 192 -3.56 -4.23 2.06
C LYS A 192 -3.48 -5.42 3.01
N GLN A 193 -4.63 -6.00 3.37
CA GLN A 193 -4.64 -7.16 4.24
C GLN A 193 -3.96 -8.37 3.58
N GLN A 194 -2.96 -8.92 4.25
CA GLN A 194 -2.17 -10.06 3.79
C GLN A 194 -1.75 -10.96 4.96
N GLY A 195 -0.61 -11.65 4.85
CA GLY A 195 -0.02 -12.34 5.99
C GLY A 195 0.58 -11.33 6.98
N ARG A 196 0.32 -11.51 8.28
CA ARG A 196 0.69 -10.55 9.34
C ARG A 196 2.14 -10.08 9.31
N LYS A 197 3.11 -10.98 9.13
CA LYS A 197 4.53 -10.60 9.01
C LYS A 197 4.85 -9.75 7.77
N ARG A 198 4.08 -9.89 6.70
CA ARG A 198 4.22 -9.07 5.51
C ARG A 198 3.62 -7.68 5.75
N GLU A 199 2.47 -7.61 6.40
CA GLU A 199 1.85 -6.34 6.81
C GLU A 199 2.76 -5.56 7.76
N ILE A 200 3.39 -6.22 8.74
CA ILE A 200 4.36 -5.60 9.65
C ILE A 200 5.54 -5.00 8.90
N PHE A 201 6.12 -5.76 7.95
CA PHE A 201 7.24 -5.24 7.15
C PHE A 201 6.80 -4.09 6.24
N THR A 202 5.65 -4.21 5.57
CA THR A 202 5.08 -3.14 4.76
C THR A 202 4.83 -1.89 5.59
N LEU A 203 4.26 -2.00 6.78
CA LEU A 203 4.04 -0.86 7.66
C LEU A 203 5.35 -0.17 8.06
N ALA A 204 6.39 -0.94 8.41
CA ALA A 204 7.70 -0.39 8.70
C ALA A 204 8.34 0.30 7.48
N HIS A 205 8.12 -0.25 6.28
CA HIS A 205 8.60 0.33 5.03
C HIS A 205 7.87 1.65 4.69
N GLU A 206 6.54 1.68 4.77
CA GLU A 206 5.74 2.89 4.54
C GLU A 206 5.98 3.97 5.60
N LEU A 207 6.31 3.58 6.84
CA LEU A 207 6.80 4.51 7.85
C LEU A 207 8.10 5.19 7.39
N GLY A 208 8.96 4.51 6.64
CA GLY A 208 10.13 5.10 5.99
C GLY A 208 9.76 6.23 5.03
N HIS A 209 8.80 6.01 4.13
CA HIS A 209 8.28 7.05 3.24
C HIS A 209 7.64 8.21 4.00
N TYR A 210 6.89 7.91 5.06
CA TYR A 210 6.38 8.94 5.95
C TYR A 210 7.53 9.78 6.52
N LEU A 211 8.59 9.16 7.06
CA LEU A 211 9.74 9.85 7.65
C LEU A 211 10.53 10.67 6.62
N LEU A 212 10.66 10.20 5.38
CA LEU A 212 11.23 10.98 4.27
C LEU A 212 10.28 12.07 3.75
N ASN A 213 9.02 12.07 4.21
CA ASN A 213 7.96 12.95 3.73
C ASN A 213 7.84 12.94 2.20
N ASN A 214 7.95 11.75 1.60
CA ASN A 214 7.74 11.55 0.18
C ASN A 214 6.71 10.47 -0.05
N GLU A 215 5.76 10.78 -0.94
CA GLU A 215 4.75 9.82 -1.35
C GLU A 215 5.34 8.94 -2.45
N ASN A 216 5.26 7.62 -2.26
CA ASN A 216 5.62 6.64 -3.27
C ASN A 216 4.54 5.57 -3.40
N ILE A 217 4.37 5.03 -4.60
CA ILE A 217 3.43 3.93 -4.87
C ILE A 217 4.18 2.88 -5.66
N ASP A 218 4.61 1.82 -4.98
CA ASP A 218 5.28 0.69 -5.62
C ASP A 218 4.44 -0.58 -5.57
N GLU A 219 4.40 -1.29 -6.70
CA GLU A 219 3.68 -2.57 -6.80
C GLU A 219 4.29 -3.67 -5.92
N ASN A 220 5.59 -3.59 -5.66
CA ASN A 220 6.31 -4.61 -4.91
C ASN A 220 7.54 -4.04 -4.20
N ILE A 221 7.48 -4.04 -2.87
CA ILE A 221 8.58 -3.66 -1.97
C ILE A 221 9.82 -4.55 -2.17
N PHE A 222 9.62 -5.81 -2.57
CA PHE A 222 10.71 -6.76 -2.82
C PHE A 222 11.06 -6.83 -4.31
N MET A 223 11.59 -5.73 -4.85
CA MET A 223 12.04 -5.63 -6.24
C MET A 223 13.56 -5.67 -6.40
N GLN A 224 14.00 -6.13 -7.57
CA GLN A 224 15.41 -6.07 -7.98
C GLN A 224 15.73 -4.68 -8.53
N ASN A 225 16.88 -4.12 -8.13
CA ASN A 225 17.33 -2.77 -8.49
C ASN A 225 16.34 -1.65 -8.08
N PRO A 226 15.96 -1.56 -6.77
CA PRO A 226 15.15 -0.47 -6.27
C PRO A 226 15.83 0.90 -6.45
N ASN A 227 15.04 1.97 -6.51
CA ASN A 227 15.56 3.34 -6.50
C ASN A 227 16.14 3.68 -5.10
N SER A 228 16.85 4.81 -4.98
CA SER A 228 17.54 5.17 -3.72
C SER A 228 16.60 5.34 -2.52
N GLU A 229 15.36 5.79 -2.75
CA GLU A 229 14.35 5.92 -1.70
C GLU A 229 13.85 4.57 -1.23
N GLU A 230 13.53 3.67 -2.16
CA GLU A 230 13.15 2.28 -1.86
C GLU A 230 14.27 1.53 -1.13
N VAL A 231 15.53 1.76 -1.50
CA VAL A 231 16.69 1.24 -0.77
C VAL A 231 16.69 1.76 0.67
N TRP A 232 16.50 3.06 0.85
CA TRP A 232 16.48 3.70 2.16
C TRP A 232 15.35 3.16 3.04
N CYS A 233 14.12 3.10 2.53
CA CYS A 233 12.94 2.58 3.24
C CYS A 233 13.10 1.10 3.62
N ASN A 234 13.67 0.28 2.71
CA ASN A 234 13.95 -1.12 3.03
C ASN A 234 15.03 -1.27 4.12
N GLN A 235 16.14 -0.52 4.03
CA GLN A 235 17.17 -0.52 5.07
C GLN A 235 16.63 -0.07 6.43
N PHE A 236 15.82 1.00 6.43
CA PHE A 236 15.13 1.48 7.62
C PHE A 236 14.20 0.41 8.21
N ALA A 237 13.37 -0.24 7.39
CA ALA A 237 12.44 -1.27 7.85
C ALA A 237 13.16 -2.49 8.47
N PHE A 238 14.24 -2.97 7.84
CA PHE A 238 15.05 -4.05 8.40
C PHE A 238 15.72 -3.63 9.72
N ALA A 239 16.34 -2.45 9.76
CA ALA A 239 16.99 -1.95 10.96
C ALA A 239 16.01 -1.72 12.11
N LEU A 240 14.81 -1.21 11.82
CA LEU A 240 13.76 -0.99 12.82
C LEU A 240 13.32 -2.33 13.42
N LEU A 241 12.90 -3.28 12.57
CA LEU A 241 12.30 -4.52 13.03
C LEU A 241 13.32 -5.52 13.60
N LEU A 242 14.53 -5.62 13.03
CA LEU A 242 15.56 -6.53 13.52
C LEU A 242 16.34 -5.94 14.69
N GLY A 243 16.56 -4.63 14.73
CA GLY A 243 17.42 -3.98 15.71
C GLY A 243 18.81 -4.63 15.75
N GLU A 244 19.31 -4.94 16.95
CA GLU A 244 20.60 -5.62 17.16
C GLU A 244 20.71 -6.99 16.46
N SER A 245 19.59 -7.64 16.13
CA SER A 245 19.61 -8.91 15.40
C SER A 245 19.88 -8.74 13.90
N LEU A 246 20.04 -7.50 13.41
CA LEU A 246 20.47 -7.25 12.04
C LEU A 246 21.89 -7.77 11.81
N ASP A 247 22.80 -7.54 12.77
CA ASP A 247 24.16 -8.06 12.71
C ASP A 247 24.16 -9.60 12.70
N GLU A 248 23.33 -10.24 13.52
CA GLU A 248 23.17 -11.71 13.52
C GLU A 248 22.76 -12.23 12.14
N LEU A 249 21.84 -11.55 11.45
CA LEU A 249 21.43 -11.88 10.09
C LEU A 249 22.60 -11.73 9.10
N ASP A 250 23.34 -10.63 9.21
CA ASP A 250 24.45 -10.28 8.32
C ASP A 250 25.70 -11.15 8.53
N HIS A 251 25.80 -11.91 9.62
CA HIS A 251 26.89 -12.88 9.83
C HIS A 251 26.59 -14.29 9.29
N ILE A 252 25.35 -14.60 8.86
CA ILE A 252 25.02 -15.94 8.32
C ILE A 252 25.77 -16.18 7.00
N PRO A 253 26.64 -17.19 6.84
CA PRO A 253 27.43 -17.34 5.63
C PRO A 253 26.55 -17.69 4.42
N SER A 254 26.94 -17.24 3.21
CA SER A 254 26.10 -17.37 2.00
C SER A 254 25.71 -18.81 1.66
N ASN A 255 26.58 -19.78 1.95
CA ASN A 255 26.31 -21.21 1.74
C ASN A 255 25.28 -21.80 2.73
N ALA A 256 25.03 -21.13 3.85
CA ALA A 256 24.06 -21.55 4.86
C ALA A 256 22.66 -20.94 4.65
N ILE A 257 22.47 -20.09 3.62
CA ILE A 257 21.19 -19.43 3.34
C ILE A 257 20.27 -20.40 2.57
N ASN A 258 19.36 -21.03 3.32
CA ASN A 258 18.34 -21.97 2.83
C ASN A 258 17.10 -21.95 3.74
N LEU A 259 16.09 -22.78 3.44
CA LEU A 259 14.80 -22.81 4.16
C LEU A 259 14.93 -23.41 5.57
N GLU A 260 15.91 -24.29 5.77
CA GLU A 260 16.15 -25.17 6.91
C GLU A 260 17.03 -24.50 7.97
N ASN A 261 17.68 -23.39 7.63
CA ASN A 261 18.55 -22.64 8.52
C ASN A 261 17.76 -22.18 9.78
N LYS A 262 18.15 -22.75 10.93
CA LYS A 262 17.48 -22.49 12.22
C LYS A 262 17.59 -21.03 12.65
N THR A 263 18.71 -20.37 12.39
CA THR A 263 18.91 -18.94 12.70
C THR A 263 17.91 -18.09 11.93
N ILE A 264 17.77 -18.30 10.62
CA ILE A 264 16.79 -17.59 9.78
C ILE A 264 15.36 -17.83 10.27
N GLN A 265 15.01 -19.07 10.60
CA GLN A 265 13.67 -19.41 11.13
C GLN A 265 13.40 -18.71 12.48
N ASN A 266 14.37 -18.75 13.39
CA ASN A 266 14.28 -18.14 14.70
C ASN A 266 14.14 -16.61 14.60
N LEU A 267 14.96 -15.96 13.76
CA LEU A 267 14.87 -14.52 13.49
C LEU A 267 13.50 -14.15 12.94
N SER A 268 13.02 -14.89 11.93
CA SER A 268 11.69 -14.66 11.35
C SER A 268 10.59 -14.72 12.41
N ASN A 269 10.66 -15.67 13.35
CA ASN A 269 9.66 -15.83 14.40
C ASN A 269 9.78 -14.80 15.52
N LYS A 270 11.00 -14.54 15.99
CA LYS A 270 11.28 -13.62 17.10
C LYS A 270 11.04 -12.16 16.73
N LYS A 271 11.28 -11.79 15.46
CA LYS A 271 11.24 -10.40 14.98
C LYS A 271 10.04 -10.09 14.10
N HIS A 272 9.07 -11.00 14.00
CA HIS A 272 7.83 -10.83 13.22
C HIS A 272 8.06 -10.49 11.73
N ILE A 273 9.21 -10.87 11.18
CA ILE A 273 9.55 -10.68 9.76
C ILE A 273 9.41 -12.01 9.02
N SER A 274 8.87 -11.97 7.80
CA SER A 274 8.76 -13.19 6.99
C SER A 274 10.13 -13.70 6.53
N ARG A 275 10.31 -15.02 6.40
CA ARG A 275 11.53 -15.60 5.81
C ARG A 275 11.81 -15.06 4.40
N LEU A 276 10.76 -14.78 3.62
CA LEU A 276 10.89 -14.18 2.30
C LEU A 276 11.56 -12.81 2.36
N ALA A 277 11.18 -11.97 3.32
CA ALA A 277 11.81 -10.66 3.52
C ALA A 277 13.28 -10.81 3.93
N LEU A 278 13.61 -11.75 4.82
CA LEU A 278 15.01 -12.03 5.18
C LEU A 278 15.84 -12.49 3.97
N PHE A 279 15.27 -13.33 3.10
CA PHE A 279 15.93 -13.72 1.83
C PHE A 279 16.08 -12.56 0.86
N TYR A 280 15.11 -11.65 0.82
CA TYR A 280 15.21 -10.42 0.04
C TYR A 280 16.36 -9.54 0.56
N HIS A 281 16.50 -9.37 1.88
CA HIS A 281 17.63 -8.63 2.47
C HIS A 281 18.97 -9.17 1.98
N PHE A 282 19.16 -10.49 1.99
CA PHE A 282 20.39 -11.11 1.48
C PHE A 282 20.64 -10.87 -0.01
N ALA A 283 19.60 -10.86 -0.84
CA ALA A 283 19.76 -10.56 -2.26
C ALA A 283 20.08 -9.09 -2.48
N ASN A 284 19.43 -8.20 -1.73
CA ASN A 284 19.60 -6.76 -1.82
C ASN A 284 20.98 -6.29 -1.31
N THR A 285 21.57 -7.01 -0.35
CA THR A 285 22.93 -6.77 0.14
C THR A 285 24.00 -7.55 -0.65
N ASN A 286 23.64 -8.12 -1.81
CA ASN A 286 24.52 -8.92 -2.67
C ASN A 286 25.14 -10.16 -2.01
N LYS A 287 24.60 -10.61 -0.88
CA LYS A 287 25.06 -11.79 -0.16
C LYS A 287 24.65 -13.09 -0.83
N ILE A 288 23.53 -13.07 -1.54
CA ILE A 288 23.12 -14.11 -2.49
C ILE A 288 22.75 -13.48 -3.83
N GLN A 289 22.80 -14.29 -4.89
CA GLN A 289 22.31 -13.87 -6.20
C GLN A 289 20.78 -13.79 -6.23
N TRP A 290 20.23 -12.91 -7.05
CA TRP A 290 18.79 -12.78 -7.26
C TRP A 290 18.13 -14.07 -7.78
N THR A 291 18.87 -14.88 -8.54
CA THR A 291 18.42 -16.22 -8.96
C THR A 291 18.18 -17.14 -7.77
N LYS A 292 19.05 -17.09 -6.76
CA LYS A 292 18.88 -17.84 -5.51
C LYS A 292 17.67 -17.35 -4.72
N TYR A 293 17.46 -16.04 -4.64
CA TYR A 293 16.25 -15.49 -4.00
C TYR A 293 14.96 -15.96 -4.69
N LYS A 294 14.91 -15.94 -6.03
CA LYS A 294 13.76 -16.43 -6.80
C LYS A 294 13.48 -17.90 -6.50
N GLN A 295 14.53 -18.74 -6.45
CA GLN A 295 14.42 -20.14 -6.05
C GLN A 295 13.84 -20.28 -4.62
N LEU A 296 14.42 -19.59 -3.64
CA LEU A 296 13.96 -19.65 -2.25
C LEU A 296 12.50 -19.19 -2.09
N LYS A 297 12.07 -18.21 -2.88
CA LYS A 297 10.67 -17.76 -2.94
C LYS A 297 9.74 -18.85 -3.45
N GLU A 298 10.12 -19.54 -4.52
CA GLU A 298 9.36 -20.66 -5.08
C GLU A 298 9.29 -21.84 -4.09
N ASP A 299 10.41 -22.18 -3.46
CA ASP A 299 10.47 -23.24 -2.44
C ASP A 299 9.56 -22.95 -1.24
N LEU A 300 9.54 -21.69 -0.77
CA LEU A 300 8.63 -21.25 0.28
C LEU A 300 7.15 -21.40 -0.12
N GLN A 301 6.82 -21.04 -1.36
CA GLN A 301 5.45 -21.17 -1.88
C GLN A 301 5.04 -22.65 -1.99
N ASN A 302 5.95 -23.50 -2.47
CA ASN A 302 5.72 -24.93 -2.57
C ASN A 302 5.50 -25.57 -1.19
N ALA A 303 6.34 -25.24 -0.21
CA ALA A 303 6.20 -25.71 1.17
C ALA A 303 4.88 -25.26 1.82
N TYR A 304 4.42 -24.04 1.51
CA TYR A 304 3.11 -23.55 1.96
C TYR A 304 1.96 -24.34 1.33
N ASN A 305 1.98 -24.51 0.01
CA ASN A 305 0.94 -25.23 -0.73
C ASN A 305 0.82 -26.70 -0.30
N GLN A 306 1.92 -27.36 0.04
CA GLN A 306 1.92 -28.73 0.56
C GLN A 306 1.28 -28.82 1.95
N LYS A 307 1.48 -27.82 2.81
CA LYS A 307 0.87 -27.77 4.15
C LYS A 307 -0.64 -27.51 4.10
N THR A 308 -1.12 -26.71 3.15
CA THR A 308 -2.55 -26.40 3.01
C THR A 308 -3.35 -27.50 2.32
N ARG A 309 -2.69 -28.50 1.71
CA ARG A 309 -3.31 -29.67 1.08
C ARG A 309 -3.43 -30.89 2.02
N LYS A 310 -2.80 -30.83 3.19
CA LYS A 310 -2.92 -31.82 4.27
C LYS A 310 -3.94 -31.34 5.29
#